data_AF-A0A1Y3BFW8-F1
#
_entry.id   AF-A0A1Y3BFW8-F1
#
_cell.length_a   1.000
_cell.length_b   1.000
_cell.length_c   1.000
_cell.angle_alpha   90.00
_cell.angle_beta   90.00
_cell.angle_gamma   90.00
#
_symmetry.space_group_name_H-M   'P 1'
#
loop_
_entity.id
_entity.type
_entity.pdbx_description
1 polymer ?
#
loop_
_entity_poly.entity_id
_entity_poly.type
_entity_poly.pdbx_seq_one_letter_code
_entity_poly.pdbx_strand_id
1 'polypeptide(L)'
;MLDSEKVLNEFAKLVSHGEHTYLYSQVLLHYLSLEPKGGSNVKRLFQEISRFAQKNGHNATPIMLSLMGIFSHPRLSQALTAMLAKDALNPADITTLYKCYQETSPPPVEFIRIPQFLDLLLDALFKPGSKLHSEQRPKYVYLLAYASSVHETYRKHNNAYNNVQFRKSINRDELKPTIQAIEKVSSLCVDRKGSSEIMPELKTLYQMIEKYQVVAYGIVYWVKHVVSEPSYFKLNTEQTPLHLALLDEVTACHNTLHKITLNLYIDIFEKQYDELEVLAQLELKKMILDRMIHLISKGCVVPVLKYIKQCWQKADTDISLFRYFIIEVLSMITAPYSIEFINLFLPLVECEEVTGNMCSEVETTLVNEFIGLFFLLINNFIYE
;
A
#
# COMPACT_ATOMS: atom_id res chain seq x y z
N MET A 1 5.49 21.21 1.63
CA MET A 1 5.48 20.09 2.61
C MET A 1 6.73 19.27 2.36
N LEU A 2 7.62 19.14 3.36
CA LEU A 2 8.85 18.35 3.27
C LEU A 2 8.56 16.94 2.75
N ASP A 3 9.48 16.38 1.97
CA ASP A 3 9.37 15.03 1.43
C ASP A 3 9.25 14.02 2.60
N SER A 4 8.02 13.56 2.86
CA SER A 4 7.65 12.95 4.14
C SER A 4 8.40 11.66 4.42
N GLU A 5 8.85 10.98 3.36
CA GLU A 5 9.61 9.73 3.44
C GLU A 5 11.08 9.95 3.81
N LYS A 6 11.71 11.00 3.26
CA LYS A 6 13.09 11.36 3.60
C LYS A 6 13.18 11.81 5.07
N VAL A 7 12.23 12.65 5.51
CA VAL A 7 12.17 13.10 6.90
C VAL A 7 11.91 11.93 7.86
N LEU A 8 11.00 11.02 7.49
CA LEU A 8 10.74 9.81 8.27
C LEU A 8 11.99 8.93 8.42
N ASN A 9 12.75 8.73 7.34
CA ASN A 9 13.98 7.94 7.39
C ASN A 9 15.04 8.57 8.28
N GLU A 10 15.26 9.88 8.19
CA GLU A 10 16.21 10.59 9.08
C GLU A 10 15.77 10.55 10.54
N PHE A 11 14.47 10.72 10.80
CA PHE A 11 13.92 10.58 12.15
C PHE A 11 14.06 9.16 12.69
N ALA A 12 13.77 8.14 11.88
CA ALA A 12 13.89 6.74 12.28
C ALA A 12 15.34 6.34 12.56
N LYS A 13 16.32 6.85 11.78
CA LYS A 13 17.76 6.72 12.07
C LYS A 13 18.12 7.30 13.42
N LEU A 14 17.67 8.51 13.72
CA LEU A 14 17.94 9.19 14.99
C LEU A 14 17.36 8.41 16.17
N VAL A 15 16.11 7.98 16.08
CA VAL A 15 15.42 7.24 17.15
C VAL A 15 16.03 5.85 17.35
N SER A 16 16.48 5.20 16.28
CA SER A 16 17.00 3.83 16.30
C SER A 16 18.51 3.75 16.55
N HIS A 17 19.18 4.86 16.86
CA HIS A 17 20.63 4.90 17.07
C HIS A 17 21.09 4.07 18.29
N GLY A 18 20.25 3.95 19.31
CA GLY A 18 20.53 3.15 20.51
C GLY A 18 19.25 2.65 21.16
N GLU A 19 19.35 1.54 21.90
CA GLU A 19 18.18 0.85 22.49
C GLU A 19 17.41 1.73 23.48
N HIS A 20 18.10 2.51 24.33
CA HIS A 20 17.46 3.39 25.30
C HIS A 20 16.71 4.54 24.62
N THR A 21 17.31 5.15 23.60
CA THR A 21 16.69 6.19 22.76
C THR A 21 15.47 5.65 22.02
N TYR A 22 15.56 4.43 21.49
CA TYR A 22 14.44 3.77 20.84
C TYR A 22 13.31 3.51 21.83
N LEU A 23 13.61 2.90 23.00
CA LEU A 23 12.63 2.64 24.05
C LEU A 23 11.92 3.91 24.50
N TYR A 24 12.67 4.96 24.84
CA TYR A 24 12.13 6.24 25.28
C TYR A 24 11.19 6.84 24.23
N SER A 25 11.62 6.85 22.97
CA SER A 25 10.83 7.38 21.86
C SER A 25 9.57 6.56 21.61
N GLN A 26 9.66 5.23 21.63
CA GLN A 26 8.51 4.34 21.44
C GLN A 26 7.49 4.47 22.57
N VAL A 27 7.92 4.65 23.82
CA VAL A 27 7.03 4.91 24.96
C VAL A 27 6.25 6.21 24.75
N LEU A 28 6.94 7.30 24.35
CA LEU A 28 6.29 8.59 24.08
C LEU A 28 5.30 8.48 22.92
N LEU A 29 5.71 7.87 21.81
CA LEU A 29 4.86 7.66 20.64
C LEU A 29 3.66 6.78 20.97
N HIS A 30 3.84 5.74 21.79
CA HIS A 30 2.76 4.90 22.26
C HIS A 30 1.74 5.70 23.06
N TYR A 31 2.17 6.50 24.04
CA TYR A 31 1.26 7.31 24.85
C TYR A 31 0.49 8.33 24.00
N LEU A 32 1.19 9.03 23.09
CA LEU A 32 0.59 9.96 22.15
C LEU A 32 -0.37 9.28 21.15
N SER A 33 -0.16 8.01 20.84
CA SER A 33 -1.05 7.24 19.96
C SER A 33 -2.42 6.96 20.57
N LEU A 34 -2.56 7.08 21.90
CA LEU A 34 -3.82 6.91 22.61
C LEU A 34 -4.75 8.14 22.50
N GLU A 35 -4.25 9.25 21.98
CA GLU A 35 -5.02 10.48 21.83
C GLU A 35 -6.12 10.31 20.76
N PRO A 36 -7.37 10.74 21.04
CA PRO A 36 -8.49 10.55 20.11
C PRO A 36 -8.34 11.38 18.83
N LYS A 37 -7.61 12.50 18.90
CA LYS A 37 -7.34 13.38 17.76
C LYS A 37 -5.88 13.23 17.35
N GLY A 38 -5.65 12.66 16.17
CA GLY A 38 -4.31 12.52 15.60
C GLY A 38 -3.49 11.32 16.12
N GLY A 39 -3.95 10.59 17.14
CA GLY A 39 -3.25 9.42 17.68
C GLY A 39 -3.00 8.32 16.63
N SER A 40 -3.88 8.17 15.63
CA SER A 40 -3.68 7.24 14.51
C SER A 40 -2.43 7.57 13.67
N ASN A 41 -2.13 8.86 13.45
CA ASN A 41 -0.94 9.28 12.72
C ASN A 41 0.32 8.98 13.52
N VAL A 42 0.27 9.17 14.84
CA VAL A 42 1.38 8.83 15.74
C VAL A 42 1.58 7.31 15.81
N LYS A 43 0.49 6.54 15.83
CA LYS A 43 0.55 5.08 15.75
C LYS A 43 1.21 4.61 14.46
N ARG A 44 0.93 5.28 13.33
CA ARG A 44 1.61 4.98 12.07
C ARG A 44 3.10 5.28 12.16
N LEU A 45 3.48 6.40 12.76
CA LEU A 45 4.89 6.76 12.98
C LEU A 45 5.61 5.72 13.87
N PHE A 46 4.98 5.30 14.97
CA PHE A 46 5.44 4.20 15.84
C PHE A 46 5.73 2.93 15.02
N GLN A 47 4.80 2.55 14.14
CA GLN A 47 4.92 1.36 13.30
C GLN A 47 6.06 1.48 12.28
N GLU A 48 6.21 2.64 11.62
CA GLU A 48 7.28 2.85 10.63
C GLU A 48 8.67 2.82 11.26
N ILE A 49 8.84 3.40 12.45
CA ILE A 49 10.13 3.35 13.16
C ILE A 49 10.43 1.93 13.61
N SER A 50 9.42 1.19 14.08
CA SER A 50 9.59 -0.22 14.44
C SER A 50 9.98 -1.08 13.23
N ARG A 51 9.35 -0.85 12.07
CA ARG A 51 9.72 -1.49 10.81
C ARG A 51 11.14 -1.11 10.37
N PHE A 52 11.54 0.15 10.51
CA PHE A 52 12.89 0.61 10.20
C PHE A 52 13.93 -0.10 11.07
N ALA A 53 13.70 -0.18 12.38
CA ALA A 53 14.59 -0.88 13.31
C ALA A 53 14.78 -2.36 12.92
N GLN A 54 13.68 -3.06 12.61
CA GLN A 54 13.71 -4.46 12.15
C GLN A 54 14.49 -4.65 10.85
N LYS A 55 14.26 -3.78 9.84
CA LYS A 55 15.00 -3.82 8.57
C LYS A 55 16.51 -3.64 8.74
N ASN A 56 16.93 -2.92 9.78
CA ASN A 56 18.34 -2.72 10.11
C ASN A 56 18.88 -3.76 11.11
N GLY A 57 18.17 -4.86 11.34
CA GLY A 57 18.63 -5.98 12.18
C GLY A 57 18.40 -5.79 13.68
N HIS A 58 17.68 -4.75 14.11
CA HIS A 58 17.36 -4.54 15.52
C HIS A 58 16.05 -5.24 15.90
N ASN A 59 16.07 -6.06 16.96
CA ASN A 59 14.88 -6.75 17.44
C ASN A 59 14.01 -5.83 18.33
N ALA A 60 13.15 -5.04 17.69
CA ALA A 60 12.18 -4.16 18.36
C ALA A 60 10.99 -4.89 19.01
N THR A 61 10.81 -6.19 18.73
CA THR A 61 9.61 -6.96 19.09
C THR A 61 9.29 -6.93 20.59
N PRO A 62 10.25 -7.14 21.53
CA PRO A 62 9.94 -7.16 22.95
C PRO A 62 9.38 -5.83 23.44
N ILE A 63 9.94 -4.71 22.98
CA ILE A 63 9.51 -3.36 23.37
C ILE A 63 8.10 -3.10 22.85
N MET A 64 7.86 -3.36 21.56
CA MET A 64 6.54 -3.17 20.94
C MET A 64 5.46 -3.98 21.68
N LEU A 65 5.68 -5.28 21.87
CA LEU A 65 4.72 -6.16 22.54
C LEU A 65 4.47 -5.76 24.00
N SER A 66 5.52 -5.31 24.70
CA SER A 66 5.40 -4.77 26.06
C SER A 66 4.47 -3.57 26.12
N LEU A 67 4.65 -2.62 25.21
CA LEU A 67 3.84 -1.39 25.15
C LEU A 67 2.38 -1.68 24.79
N MET A 68 2.13 -2.70 23.97
CA MET A 68 0.76 -3.15 23.67
C MET A 68 0.08 -3.80 24.89
N GLY A 69 0.80 -4.18 25.95
CA GLY A 69 0.23 -4.83 27.13
C GLY A 69 -0.13 -6.30 26.91
N ILE A 70 0.51 -6.95 25.94
CA ILE A 70 0.20 -8.32 25.53
C ILE A 70 0.52 -9.37 26.61
N PHE A 71 1.36 -9.03 27.60
CA PHE A 71 1.76 -9.95 28.68
C PHE A 71 0.61 -10.39 29.57
N SER A 72 -0.53 -9.67 29.54
CA SER A 72 -1.78 -10.12 30.15
C SER A 72 -2.35 -11.39 29.49
N HIS A 73 -1.83 -11.78 28.31
CA HIS A 73 -2.16 -12.99 27.58
C HIS A 73 -0.88 -13.81 27.28
N PRO A 74 -0.34 -14.58 28.25
CA PRO A 74 0.98 -15.20 28.14
C PRO A 74 1.16 -16.13 26.94
N ARG A 75 0.17 -16.97 26.63
CA ARG A 75 0.20 -17.89 25.48
C ARG A 75 0.31 -17.14 24.14
N LEU A 76 -0.45 -16.05 24.02
CA LEU A 76 -0.44 -15.19 22.84
C LEU A 76 0.90 -14.45 22.70
N SER A 77 1.38 -13.87 23.82
CA SER A 77 2.66 -13.17 23.90
C SER A 77 3.82 -14.05 23.46
N GLN A 78 3.88 -15.28 23.97
CA GLN A 78 4.94 -16.23 23.63
C GLN A 78 4.94 -16.57 22.13
N ALA A 79 3.77 -16.92 21.58
CA ALA A 79 3.62 -17.28 20.18
C ALA A 79 4.00 -16.12 19.23
N LEU A 80 3.51 -14.90 19.50
CA LEU A 80 3.85 -13.73 18.67
C LEU A 80 5.32 -13.33 18.81
N THR A 81 5.88 -13.37 20.02
CA THR A 81 7.30 -13.06 20.22
C THR A 81 8.18 -14.01 19.41
N ALA A 82 7.87 -15.31 19.43
CA ALA A 82 8.63 -16.32 18.71
C ALA A 82 8.60 -16.13 17.19
N MET A 83 7.43 -15.83 16.61
CA MET A 83 7.31 -15.62 15.17
C MET A 83 7.89 -14.29 14.70
N LEU A 84 7.64 -13.20 15.43
CA LEU A 84 8.11 -11.87 15.03
C LEU A 84 9.63 -11.69 15.20
N ALA A 85 10.22 -12.30 16.23
CA ALA A 85 11.68 -12.29 16.40
C ALA A 85 12.42 -13.09 15.31
N LYS A 86 11.76 -14.11 14.74
CA LYS A 86 12.32 -14.93 13.64
C LYS A 86 11.90 -14.47 12.25
N ASP A 87 11.02 -13.47 12.18
CA ASP A 87 10.36 -13.01 10.94
C ASP A 87 9.77 -14.19 10.13
N ALA A 88 9.14 -15.14 10.82
CA ALA A 88 8.65 -16.37 10.21
C ALA A 88 7.46 -16.94 10.98
N LEU A 89 6.43 -17.39 10.25
CA LEU A 89 5.30 -18.12 10.83
C LEU A 89 5.65 -19.58 11.05
N ASN A 90 5.12 -20.16 12.13
CA ASN A 90 5.16 -21.61 12.32
C ASN A 90 3.76 -22.16 12.68
N PRO A 91 3.44 -23.41 12.27
CA PRO A 91 2.08 -23.95 12.44
C PRO A 91 1.63 -24.10 13.89
N ALA A 92 2.57 -24.34 14.81
CA ALA A 92 2.26 -24.53 16.22
C ALA A 92 1.79 -23.22 16.87
N ASP A 93 2.54 -22.14 16.66
CA ASP A 93 2.20 -20.81 17.17
C ASP A 93 0.94 -20.25 16.50
N ILE A 94 0.76 -20.46 15.19
CA ILE A 94 -0.50 -20.12 14.50
C ILE A 94 -1.69 -20.87 15.10
N THR A 95 -1.52 -22.15 15.41
CA THR A 95 -2.59 -22.93 16.07
C THR A 95 -2.90 -22.38 17.47
N THR A 96 -1.89 -21.94 18.21
CA THR A 96 -2.07 -21.31 19.53
C THR A 96 -2.85 -20.00 19.42
N LEU A 97 -2.47 -19.12 18.49
CA LEU A 97 -3.18 -17.88 18.16
C LEU A 97 -4.63 -18.14 17.78
N TYR A 98 -4.86 -19.05 16.84
CA TYR A 98 -6.19 -19.43 16.38
C TYR A 98 -7.09 -19.87 17.55
N LYS A 99 -6.59 -20.74 18.43
CA LYS A 99 -7.33 -21.18 19.62
C LYS A 99 -7.66 -20.01 20.55
N CYS A 100 -6.71 -19.10 20.80
CA CYS A 100 -6.95 -17.94 21.66
C CYS A 100 -8.07 -17.03 21.11
N TYR A 101 -8.13 -16.80 19.80
CA TYR A 101 -9.17 -15.95 19.19
C TYR A 101 -10.53 -16.63 19.01
N GLN A 102 -10.59 -17.95 19.18
CA GLN A 102 -11.84 -18.72 19.25
C GLN A 102 -12.48 -18.76 20.63
N GLU A 103 -11.76 -18.35 21.68
CA GLU A 103 -12.30 -18.31 23.04
C GLU A 103 -13.51 -17.37 23.14
N THR A 104 -14.35 -17.61 24.16
CA THR A 104 -15.54 -16.79 24.46
C THR A 104 -15.15 -15.35 24.81
N SER A 105 -14.00 -15.17 25.46
CA SER A 105 -13.37 -13.88 25.71
C SER A 105 -11.99 -13.85 25.03
N PRO A 106 -11.94 -13.57 23.71
CA PRO A 106 -10.67 -13.56 22.97
C PRO A 106 -9.78 -12.39 23.43
N PRO A 107 -8.46 -12.43 23.16
CA PRO A 107 -7.60 -11.26 23.35
C PRO A 107 -8.05 -10.07 22.48
N PRO A 108 -7.64 -8.83 22.80
CA PRO A 108 -7.79 -7.67 21.93
C PRO A 108 -7.34 -7.94 20.49
N VAL A 109 -8.12 -7.47 19.51
CA VAL A 109 -7.81 -7.66 18.09
C VAL A 109 -6.53 -6.92 17.67
N GLU A 110 -6.19 -5.85 18.38
CA GLU A 110 -4.99 -5.06 18.12
C GLU A 110 -3.70 -5.87 18.18
N PHE A 111 -3.65 -6.93 19.02
CA PHE A 111 -2.46 -7.78 19.16
C PHE A 111 -2.09 -8.56 17.90
N ILE A 112 -3.04 -8.77 16.98
CA ILE A 112 -2.79 -9.39 15.68
C ILE A 112 -2.84 -8.39 14.52
N ARG A 113 -2.99 -7.10 14.81
CA ARG A 113 -2.88 -6.00 13.82
C ARG A 113 -1.47 -5.40 13.76
N ILE A 114 -0.47 -6.24 13.99
CA ILE A 114 0.94 -5.88 13.86
C ILE A 114 1.29 -5.99 12.37
N PRO A 115 1.77 -4.91 11.71
CA PRO A 115 2.03 -4.92 10.27
C PRO A 115 2.91 -6.08 9.81
N GLN A 116 4.02 -6.36 10.50
CA GLN A 116 4.91 -7.49 10.21
C GLN A 116 4.17 -8.84 10.27
N PHE A 117 3.31 -9.05 11.27
CA PHE A 117 2.52 -10.28 11.36
C PHE A 117 1.55 -10.45 10.19
N LEU A 118 0.90 -9.35 9.79
CA LEU A 118 -0.01 -9.35 8.64
C LEU A 118 0.74 -9.61 7.32
N ASP A 119 1.92 -9.02 7.14
CA ASP A 119 2.78 -9.24 5.98
C ASP A 119 3.19 -10.73 5.89
N LEU A 120 3.54 -11.35 7.02
CA LEU A 120 3.83 -12.78 7.09
C LEU A 120 2.63 -13.67 6.77
N LEU A 121 1.40 -13.28 7.17
CA LEU A 121 0.18 -13.99 6.80
C LEU A 121 -0.09 -13.87 5.29
N LEU A 122 0.17 -12.70 4.70
CA LEU A 122 0.03 -12.49 3.26
C LEU A 122 1.08 -13.29 2.48
N ASP A 123 2.31 -13.39 2.97
CA ASP A 123 3.31 -14.29 2.39
C ASP A 123 2.84 -15.74 2.37
N ALA A 124 2.21 -16.20 3.45
CA ALA A 124 1.73 -17.57 3.54
C ALA A 124 0.49 -17.85 2.67
N LEU A 125 -0.31 -16.82 2.34
CA LEU A 125 -1.60 -16.98 1.66
C LEU A 125 -1.61 -16.51 0.20
N PHE A 126 -0.89 -15.46 -0.14
CA PHE A 126 -0.97 -14.77 -1.44
C PHE A 126 0.33 -14.83 -2.24
N LYS A 127 1.46 -15.22 -1.64
CA LYS A 127 2.71 -15.38 -2.41
C LYS A 127 2.60 -16.57 -3.36
N PRO A 128 2.86 -16.39 -4.68
CA PRO A 128 2.83 -17.49 -5.64
C PRO A 128 3.72 -18.67 -5.23
N GLY A 129 3.19 -19.88 -5.33
CA GLY A 129 3.92 -21.10 -4.98
C GLY A 129 4.09 -21.37 -3.48
N SER A 130 3.51 -20.56 -2.60
CA SER A 130 3.44 -20.87 -1.17
C SER A 130 2.61 -22.14 -0.94
N LYS A 131 3.19 -23.15 -0.27
CA LYS A 131 2.51 -24.43 0.00
C LYS A 131 2.17 -24.53 1.47
N LEU A 132 0.94 -24.18 1.82
CA LEU A 132 0.37 -24.46 3.15
C LEU A 132 -0.35 -25.81 3.14
N HIS A 133 -0.16 -26.58 4.21
CA HIS A 133 -0.93 -27.81 4.42
C HIS A 133 -2.42 -27.48 4.54
N SER A 134 -3.29 -28.31 3.93
CA SER A 134 -4.75 -28.10 3.87
C SER A 134 -5.38 -27.93 5.25
N GLU A 135 -4.91 -28.68 6.26
CA GLU A 135 -5.41 -28.57 7.64
C GLU A 135 -4.97 -27.29 8.36
N GLN A 136 -3.87 -26.66 7.93
CA GLN A 136 -3.35 -25.45 8.58
C GLN A 136 -3.95 -24.19 7.96
N ARG A 137 -4.17 -24.19 6.65
CA ARG A 137 -4.65 -23.05 5.87
C ARG A 137 -5.87 -22.33 6.47
N PRO A 138 -6.94 -23.02 6.94
CA PRO A 138 -8.09 -22.35 7.56
C PRO A 138 -7.73 -21.47 8.76
N LYS A 139 -6.67 -21.81 9.50
CA LYS A 139 -6.22 -21.03 10.67
C LYS A 139 -5.54 -19.73 10.26
N TYR A 140 -4.74 -19.76 9.19
CA TYR A 140 -4.08 -18.57 8.65
C TYR A 140 -5.12 -17.61 8.07
N VAL A 141 -6.05 -18.13 7.27
CA VAL A 141 -7.17 -17.36 6.72
C VAL A 141 -8.03 -16.76 7.82
N TYR A 142 -8.36 -17.54 8.86
CA TYR A 142 -9.12 -17.05 10.00
C TYR A 142 -8.42 -15.88 10.71
N LEU A 143 -7.12 -15.98 10.99
CA LEU A 143 -6.38 -14.92 11.68
C LEU A 143 -6.31 -13.64 10.85
N LEU A 144 -6.07 -13.74 9.54
CA LEU A 144 -6.08 -12.59 8.64
C LEU A 144 -7.47 -11.96 8.55
N ALA A 145 -8.51 -12.79 8.38
CA ALA A 145 -9.90 -12.33 8.37
C ALA A 145 -10.27 -11.63 9.68
N TYR A 146 -9.95 -12.24 10.82
CA TYR A 146 -10.23 -11.69 12.14
C TYR A 146 -9.56 -10.33 12.33
N ALA A 147 -8.27 -10.22 11.98
CA ALA A 147 -7.56 -8.96 12.05
C ALA A 147 -8.20 -7.88 11.15
N SER A 148 -8.71 -8.25 9.98
CA SER A 148 -9.30 -7.30 9.02
C SER A 148 -10.75 -6.90 9.30
N SER A 149 -11.57 -7.78 9.90
CA SER A 149 -13.03 -7.60 9.93
C SER A 149 -13.64 -7.43 11.32
N VAL A 150 -12.97 -7.89 12.38
CA VAL A 150 -13.52 -7.81 13.74
C VAL A 150 -13.35 -6.41 14.30
N HIS A 151 -14.44 -5.87 14.85
CA HIS A 151 -14.47 -4.55 15.46
C HIS A 151 -14.75 -4.64 16.96
N GLU A 152 -13.95 -3.95 17.76
CA GLU A 152 -14.09 -3.89 19.21
C GLU A 152 -14.48 -2.48 19.63
N THR A 153 -15.48 -2.36 20.51
CA THR A 153 -15.81 -1.07 21.12
C THR A 153 -15.31 -1.04 22.55
N TYR A 154 -14.64 0.05 22.91
CA TYR A 154 -14.10 0.28 24.25
C TYR A 154 -14.87 1.40 24.94
N ARG A 155 -15.04 1.30 26.26
CA ARG A 155 -15.62 2.38 27.08
C ARG A 155 -14.64 2.80 28.17
N LYS A 156 -14.54 4.11 28.37
CA LYS A 156 -13.85 4.68 29.54
C LYS A 156 -14.69 4.43 30.78
N HIS A 157 -14.04 4.04 31.87
CA HIS A 157 -14.70 3.95 33.17
C HIS A 157 -14.81 5.36 33.78
N ASN A 158 -16.03 5.80 34.12
CA ASN A 158 -16.29 7.17 34.60
C ASN A 158 -15.54 7.53 35.90
N ASN A 159 -15.07 6.55 36.67
CA ASN A 159 -14.37 6.77 37.96
C ASN A 159 -12.89 6.37 37.95
N ALA A 160 -12.26 6.13 36.78
CA ALA A 160 -10.86 5.72 36.73
C ALA A 160 -9.94 6.94 36.57
N TYR A 161 -9.18 7.26 37.62
CA TYR A 161 -8.07 8.23 37.61
C TYR A 161 -6.99 7.94 36.55
N ASN A 162 -7.04 6.77 35.88
CA ASN A 162 -5.99 6.24 35.00
C ASN A 162 -6.44 5.94 33.56
N ASN A 163 -7.53 6.54 33.04
CA ASN A 163 -7.99 6.30 31.66
C ASN A 163 -8.17 4.80 31.28
N VAL A 164 -8.44 3.93 32.26
CA VAL A 164 -8.58 2.49 32.00
C VAL A 164 -9.84 2.25 31.17
N GLN A 165 -9.64 1.71 29.97
CA GLN A 165 -10.72 1.33 29.07
C GLN A 165 -11.03 -0.16 29.23
N PHE A 166 -12.31 -0.52 29.24
CA PHE A 166 -12.73 -1.92 29.18
C PHE A 166 -13.45 -2.19 27.86
N ARG A 167 -13.25 -3.40 27.32
CA ARG A 167 -13.89 -3.84 26.09
C ARG A 167 -15.38 -4.07 26.35
N LYS A 168 -16.22 -3.28 25.68
CA LYS A 168 -17.68 -3.30 25.82
C LYS A 168 -18.31 -4.38 24.94
N SER A 169 -17.90 -4.46 23.67
CA SER A 169 -18.46 -5.42 22.72
C SER A 169 -17.47 -5.79 21.62
N ILE A 170 -17.74 -6.94 20.99
CA ILE A 170 -17.00 -7.46 19.85
C ILE A 170 -18.02 -7.73 18.73
N ASN A 171 -17.86 -7.08 17.58
CA ASN A 171 -18.64 -7.37 16.38
C ASN A 171 -17.86 -8.35 15.49
N ARG A 172 -18.52 -9.43 15.05
CA ARG A 172 -17.94 -10.46 14.17
C ARG A 172 -18.81 -10.72 12.93
N ASP A 173 -19.71 -9.81 12.58
CA ASP A 173 -20.73 -10.04 11.56
C ASP A 173 -20.10 -10.30 10.18
N GLU A 174 -19.05 -9.53 9.86
CA GLU A 174 -18.31 -9.64 8.60
C GLU A 174 -17.22 -10.73 8.62
N LEU A 175 -17.00 -11.44 9.74
CA LEU A 175 -15.90 -12.40 9.86
C LEU A 175 -16.05 -13.58 8.91
N LYS A 176 -17.21 -14.24 8.92
CA LYS A 176 -17.48 -15.40 8.05
C LYS A 176 -17.39 -15.06 6.55
N PRO A 177 -18.03 -13.99 6.05
CA PRO A 177 -17.90 -13.64 4.64
C PRO A 177 -16.47 -13.21 4.27
N THR A 178 -15.74 -12.55 5.18
CA THR A 178 -14.32 -12.21 4.94
C THR A 178 -13.43 -13.45 4.84
N ILE A 179 -13.64 -14.47 5.69
CA ILE A 179 -12.95 -15.76 5.61
C ILE A 179 -13.16 -16.39 4.23
N GLN A 180 -14.42 -16.42 3.75
CA GLN A 180 -14.75 -16.99 2.44
C GLN A 180 -14.10 -16.23 1.29
N ALA A 181 -14.08 -14.91 1.36
CA ALA A 181 -13.47 -14.06 0.34
C ALA A 181 -11.95 -14.28 0.27
N ILE A 182 -11.26 -14.25 1.42
CA ILE A 182 -9.82 -14.51 1.49
C ILE A 182 -9.51 -15.92 0.99
N GLU A 183 -10.22 -16.94 1.46
CA GLU A 183 -9.98 -18.34 1.05
C GLU A 183 -10.13 -18.50 -0.47
N LYS A 184 -11.21 -17.96 -1.05
CA LYS A 184 -11.46 -18.05 -2.50
C LYS A 184 -10.34 -17.39 -3.30
N VAL A 185 -10.03 -16.13 -2.99
CA VAL A 185 -9.06 -15.36 -3.79
C VAL A 185 -7.64 -15.85 -3.58
N SER A 186 -7.22 -16.08 -2.34
CA SER A 186 -5.87 -16.58 -2.07
C SER A 186 -5.60 -17.95 -2.70
N SER A 187 -6.62 -18.81 -2.86
CA SER A 187 -6.46 -20.09 -3.57
C SER A 187 -6.20 -19.90 -5.06
N LEU A 188 -6.74 -18.85 -5.68
CA LEU A 188 -6.44 -18.50 -7.07
C LEU A 188 -5.02 -17.94 -7.24
N CYS A 189 -4.50 -17.24 -6.22
CA CYS A 189 -3.19 -16.60 -6.24
C CYS A 189 -2.01 -17.57 -6.02
N VAL A 190 -2.21 -18.63 -5.23
CA VAL A 190 -1.16 -19.61 -4.89
C VAL A 190 -0.79 -20.47 -6.09
N ASP A 191 -1.80 -20.93 -6.81
CA ASP A 191 -1.62 -21.68 -8.04
C ASP A 191 -0.96 -20.74 -9.07
N ARG A 192 0.08 -21.20 -9.79
CA ARG A 192 0.73 -20.42 -10.86
C ARG A 192 -0.17 -20.36 -12.11
N LYS A 193 -1.40 -19.90 -11.92
CA LYS A 193 -2.43 -19.82 -12.93
C LYS A 193 -2.08 -18.72 -13.91
N GLY A 194 -2.07 -19.07 -15.19
CA GLY A 194 -1.97 -18.08 -16.26
C GLY A 194 -3.24 -17.24 -16.34
N SER A 195 -3.20 -16.13 -17.09
CA SER A 195 -4.36 -15.24 -17.29
C SER A 195 -5.62 -16.02 -17.70
N SER A 196 -5.49 -17.03 -18.57
CA SER A 196 -6.61 -17.86 -19.06
C SER A 196 -7.40 -18.59 -17.98
N GLU A 197 -6.77 -18.96 -16.87
CA GLU A 197 -7.42 -19.65 -15.75
C GLU A 197 -8.09 -18.68 -14.77
N ILE A 198 -7.64 -17.43 -14.74
CA ILE A 198 -8.18 -16.36 -13.88
C ILE A 198 -9.39 -15.70 -14.55
N MET A 199 -9.39 -15.60 -15.88
CA MET A 199 -10.46 -14.96 -16.66
C MET A 199 -11.89 -15.41 -16.29
N PRO A 200 -12.19 -16.72 -16.11
CA PRO A 200 -13.54 -17.16 -15.72
C PRO A 200 -13.98 -16.64 -14.35
N GLU A 201 -13.04 -16.37 -13.44
CA GLU A 201 -13.30 -15.90 -12.08
C GLU A 201 -13.29 -14.36 -11.96
N LEU A 202 -12.99 -13.63 -13.05
CA LEU A 202 -12.74 -12.19 -13.04
C LEU A 202 -13.88 -11.38 -12.44
N LYS A 203 -15.13 -11.69 -12.81
CA LYS A 203 -16.31 -11.04 -12.23
C LYS A 203 -16.40 -11.23 -10.72
N THR A 204 -16.08 -12.42 -10.23
CA THR A 204 -16.08 -12.68 -8.79
C THR A 204 -14.92 -11.94 -8.11
N LEU A 205 -13.75 -11.89 -8.75
CA LEU A 205 -12.59 -11.17 -8.24
C LEU A 205 -12.90 -9.68 -8.06
N TYR A 206 -13.49 -9.01 -9.05
CA TYR A 206 -13.90 -7.61 -8.93
C TYR A 206 -14.87 -7.38 -7.77
N GLN A 207 -15.90 -8.23 -7.63
CA GLN A 207 -16.83 -8.13 -6.50
C GLN A 207 -16.15 -8.30 -5.13
N MET A 208 -15.16 -9.19 -5.02
CA MET A 208 -14.42 -9.41 -3.77
C MET A 208 -13.43 -8.28 -3.51
N ILE A 209 -12.78 -7.74 -4.54
CA ILE A 209 -11.90 -6.57 -4.45
C ILE A 209 -12.72 -5.39 -3.95
N GLU A 210 -13.84 -5.07 -4.60
CA GLU A 210 -14.73 -3.95 -4.22
C GLU A 210 -15.15 -4.05 -2.75
N LYS A 211 -15.59 -5.24 -2.32
CA LYS A 211 -16.18 -5.42 -0.99
C LYS A 211 -15.16 -5.55 0.16
N TYR A 212 -14.00 -6.15 -0.08
CA TYR A 212 -13.06 -6.50 1.00
C TYR A 212 -11.67 -5.93 0.75
N GLN A 213 -11.31 -4.86 1.48
CA GLN A 213 -9.99 -4.22 1.35
C GLN A 213 -8.82 -5.18 1.62
N VAL A 214 -8.97 -6.16 2.52
CA VAL A 214 -7.94 -7.18 2.79
C VAL A 214 -7.67 -8.06 1.56
N VAL A 215 -8.70 -8.33 0.76
CA VAL A 215 -8.57 -9.07 -0.50
C VAL A 215 -7.89 -8.19 -1.54
N ALA A 216 -8.30 -6.93 -1.67
CA ALA A 216 -7.64 -5.96 -2.55
C ALA A 216 -6.13 -5.83 -2.23
N TYR A 217 -5.78 -5.74 -0.94
CA TYR A 217 -4.38 -5.71 -0.51
C TYR A 217 -3.64 -7.01 -0.83
N GLY A 218 -4.28 -8.17 -0.63
CA GLY A 218 -3.75 -9.47 -1.04
C GLY A 218 -3.49 -9.58 -2.54
N ILE A 219 -4.36 -9.00 -3.38
CA ILE A 219 -4.15 -8.91 -4.84
C ILE A 219 -2.94 -8.03 -5.17
N VAL A 220 -2.80 -6.85 -4.56
CA VAL A 220 -1.58 -6.02 -4.76
C VAL A 220 -0.33 -6.80 -4.39
N TYR A 221 -0.38 -7.51 -3.27
CA TYR A 221 0.74 -8.33 -2.78
C TYR A 221 1.09 -9.46 -3.75
N TRP A 222 0.09 -10.21 -4.22
CA TRP A 222 0.26 -11.28 -5.19
C TRP A 222 0.80 -10.76 -6.52
N VAL A 223 0.18 -9.72 -7.09
CA VAL A 223 0.60 -9.11 -8.35
C VAL A 223 2.04 -8.63 -8.25
N LYS A 224 2.43 -7.97 -7.14
CA LYS A 224 3.82 -7.57 -6.90
C LYS A 224 4.79 -8.73 -7.10
N HIS A 225 4.52 -9.89 -6.51
CA HIS A 225 5.42 -11.06 -6.64
C HIS A 225 5.41 -11.63 -8.06
N VAL A 226 4.25 -11.70 -8.71
CA VAL A 226 4.14 -12.24 -10.08
C VAL A 226 4.88 -11.36 -11.09
N VAL A 227 4.62 -10.05 -11.11
CA VAL A 227 5.21 -9.12 -12.09
C VAL A 227 6.69 -8.84 -11.83
N SER A 228 7.16 -9.12 -10.60
CA SER A 228 8.59 -8.99 -10.26
C SER A 228 9.45 -10.14 -10.80
N GLU A 229 8.84 -11.27 -11.22
CA GLU A 229 9.59 -12.36 -11.84
C GLU A 229 10.32 -11.86 -13.10
N PRO A 230 11.65 -12.08 -13.25
CA PRO A 230 12.43 -11.52 -14.36
C PRO A 230 11.89 -11.85 -15.75
N SER A 231 11.31 -13.04 -15.91
CA SER A 231 10.75 -13.52 -17.18
C SER A 231 9.31 -13.05 -17.44
N TYR A 232 8.66 -12.35 -16.51
CA TYR A 232 7.22 -12.04 -16.62
C TYR A 232 6.89 -11.26 -17.89
N PHE A 233 7.52 -10.09 -18.08
CA PHE A 233 7.28 -9.21 -19.24
C PHE A 233 7.86 -9.75 -20.55
N LYS A 234 8.70 -10.78 -20.48
CA LYS A 234 9.19 -11.52 -21.66
C LYS A 234 8.15 -12.51 -22.16
N LEU A 235 7.44 -13.16 -21.23
CA LEU A 235 6.45 -14.19 -21.55
C LEU A 235 5.06 -13.61 -21.79
N ASN A 236 4.75 -12.47 -21.15
CA ASN A 236 3.47 -11.80 -21.31
C ASN A 236 3.60 -10.60 -22.26
N THR A 237 3.13 -10.79 -23.49
CA THR A 237 3.14 -9.77 -24.55
C THR A 237 1.78 -9.10 -24.75
N GLU A 238 0.84 -9.27 -23.83
CA GLU A 238 -0.46 -8.60 -23.87
C GLU A 238 -0.28 -7.07 -23.72
N GLN A 239 -1.09 -6.28 -24.43
CA GLN A 239 -1.07 -4.82 -24.32
C GLN A 239 -1.35 -4.31 -22.90
N THR A 240 -2.14 -5.05 -22.13
CA THR A 240 -2.32 -4.81 -20.69
C THR A 240 -2.50 -6.16 -20.01
N PRO A 241 -1.44 -6.68 -19.37
CA PRO A 241 -1.52 -7.89 -18.57
C PRO A 241 -2.66 -7.82 -17.56
N LEU A 242 -3.43 -8.91 -17.45
CA LEU A 242 -4.54 -9.02 -16.49
C LEU A 242 -4.14 -8.60 -15.06
N HIS A 243 -2.92 -8.91 -14.66
CA HIS A 243 -2.37 -8.57 -13.34
C HIS A 243 -2.33 -7.06 -13.09
N LEU A 244 -1.97 -6.26 -14.10
CA LEU A 244 -1.98 -4.80 -14.00
C LEU A 244 -3.40 -4.25 -14.08
N ALA A 245 -4.28 -4.84 -14.89
CA ALA A 245 -5.69 -4.46 -14.93
C ALA A 245 -6.40 -4.68 -13.57
N LEU A 246 -6.04 -5.75 -12.84
CA LEU A 246 -6.55 -5.96 -11.48
C LEU A 246 -6.11 -4.85 -10.51
N LEU A 247 -4.93 -4.25 -10.70
CA LEU A 247 -4.48 -3.13 -9.89
C LEU A 247 -5.27 -1.84 -10.19
N ASP A 248 -5.73 -1.67 -11.44
CA ASP A 248 -6.62 -0.57 -11.80
C ASP A 248 -7.97 -0.68 -11.08
N GLU A 249 -8.50 -1.90 -10.94
CA GLU A 249 -9.71 -2.13 -10.13
C GLU A 249 -9.45 -1.85 -8.64
N VAL A 250 -8.33 -2.35 -8.10
CA VAL A 250 -7.96 -2.10 -6.69
C VAL A 250 -7.89 -0.61 -6.41
N THR A 251 -7.27 0.17 -7.29
CA THR A 251 -7.10 1.62 -7.13
C THR A 251 -8.39 2.40 -7.39
N ALA A 252 -9.32 1.85 -8.18
CA ALA A 252 -10.66 2.41 -8.33
C ALA A 252 -11.50 2.25 -7.05
N CYS A 253 -11.34 1.15 -6.31
CA CYS A 253 -12.14 0.87 -5.11
C CYS A 253 -11.51 1.38 -3.80
N HIS A 254 -10.17 1.38 -3.67
CA HIS A 254 -9.49 1.53 -2.38
C HIS A 254 -8.40 2.61 -2.37
N ASN A 255 -8.77 3.84 -1.99
CA ASN A 255 -7.83 4.98 -1.95
C ASN A 255 -6.64 4.79 -1.00
N THR A 256 -6.82 4.01 0.07
CA THR A 256 -5.75 3.69 1.02
C THR A 256 -4.64 2.82 0.42
N LEU A 257 -4.91 2.18 -0.72
CA LEU A 257 -3.94 1.33 -1.43
C LEU A 257 -3.21 2.08 -2.55
N HIS A 258 -3.58 3.33 -2.86
CA HIS A 258 -2.94 4.12 -3.92
C HIS A 258 -1.43 4.24 -3.76
N LYS A 259 -0.93 4.54 -2.55
CA LYS A 259 0.53 4.70 -2.33
C LYS A 259 1.28 3.39 -2.58
N ILE A 260 0.76 2.26 -2.09
CA ILE A 260 1.48 0.98 -2.27
C ILE A 260 1.44 0.52 -3.73
N THR A 261 0.34 0.74 -4.44
CA THR A 261 0.25 0.44 -5.88
C THR A 261 1.15 1.36 -6.70
N LEU A 262 1.22 2.66 -6.37
CA LEU A 262 2.14 3.59 -7.02
C LEU A 262 3.60 3.15 -6.83
N ASN A 263 3.99 2.75 -5.61
CA ASN A 263 5.34 2.25 -5.36
C ASN A 263 5.66 1.01 -6.22
N LEU A 264 4.70 0.10 -6.42
CA LEU A 264 4.88 -1.02 -7.33
C LEU A 264 5.08 -0.56 -8.78
N TYR A 265 4.30 0.42 -9.26
CA TYR A 265 4.50 0.97 -10.60
C TYR A 265 5.85 1.65 -10.76
N ILE A 266 6.32 2.38 -9.74
CA ILE A 266 7.66 2.98 -9.70
C ILE A 266 8.73 1.88 -9.78
N ASP A 267 8.64 0.84 -8.94
CA ASP A 267 9.58 -0.29 -8.94
C ASP A 267 9.67 -0.95 -10.33
N ILE A 268 8.53 -1.11 -11.02
CA ILE A 268 8.48 -1.70 -12.38
C ILE A 268 9.07 -0.73 -13.42
N PHE A 269 8.78 0.57 -13.30
CA PHE A 269 9.19 1.61 -14.26
C PHE A 269 10.69 1.90 -14.21
N GLU A 270 11.28 1.94 -13.02
CA GLU A 270 12.72 2.21 -12.81
C GLU A 270 13.60 0.97 -13.09
N LYS A 271 13.02 -0.24 -13.06
CA LYS A 271 13.76 -1.49 -13.30
C LYS A 271 14.29 -1.55 -14.74
N GLN A 272 15.53 -2.01 -14.88
CA GLN A 272 16.14 -2.32 -16.18
C GLN A 272 15.77 -3.73 -16.63
N TYR A 273 15.39 -3.87 -17.90
CA TYR A 273 14.98 -5.13 -18.52
C TYR A 273 15.89 -5.47 -19.70
N ASP A 274 17.15 -5.83 -19.40
CA ASP A 274 18.19 -6.05 -20.42
C ASP A 274 17.84 -7.15 -21.44
N GLU A 275 16.94 -8.07 -21.08
CA GLU A 275 16.46 -9.14 -21.97
C GLU A 275 15.35 -8.69 -22.94
N LEU A 276 14.76 -7.51 -22.76
CA LEU A 276 13.73 -6.97 -23.63
C LEU A 276 14.35 -6.05 -24.68
N GLU A 277 13.84 -6.11 -25.91
CA GLU A 277 14.21 -5.18 -26.97
C GLU A 277 13.85 -3.73 -26.57
N VAL A 278 14.61 -2.75 -27.06
CA VAL A 278 14.46 -1.33 -26.69
C VAL A 278 13.02 -0.82 -26.91
N LEU A 279 12.39 -1.20 -28.03
CA LEU A 279 11.00 -0.83 -28.30
C LEU A 279 10.02 -1.45 -27.30
N ALA A 280 10.23 -2.72 -26.93
CA ALA A 280 9.40 -3.39 -25.92
C ALA A 280 9.57 -2.78 -24.53
N GLN A 281 10.78 -2.33 -24.17
CA GLN A 281 11.00 -1.57 -22.94
C GLN A 281 10.26 -0.23 -22.94
N LEU A 282 10.25 0.48 -24.06
CA LEU A 282 9.53 1.75 -24.20
C LEU A 282 8.01 1.54 -24.07
N GLU A 283 7.45 0.53 -24.74
CA GLU A 283 6.03 0.16 -24.63
C GLU A 283 5.65 -0.29 -23.21
N LEU A 284 6.52 -1.04 -22.53
CA LEU A 284 6.33 -1.39 -21.12
C LEU A 284 6.26 -0.13 -20.24
N LYS A 285 7.21 0.80 -20.40
CA LYS A 285 7.19 2.06 -19.64
C LYS A 285 5.95 2.89 -19.92
N LYS A 286 5.53 2.96 -21.18
CA LYS A 286 4.28 3.62 -21.59
C LYS A 286 3.06 2.97 -20.92
N MET A 287 2.96 1.65 -20.96
CA MET A 287 1.89 0.90 -20.30
C MET A 287 1.85 1.17 -18.78
N ILE A 288 3.00 1.31 -18.12
CA ILE A 288 3.04 1.65 -16.69
C ILE A 288 2.62 3.11 -16.45
N LEU A 289 2.97 4.03 -17.35
CA LEU A 289 2.47 5.41 -17.29
C LEU A 289 0.95 5.44 -17.41
N ASP A 290 0.31 4.62 -18.25
CA ASP A 290 -1.15 4.52 -18.32
C ASP A 290 -1.76 4.17 -16.97
N ARG A 291 -1.14 3.25 -16.23
CA ARG A 291 -1.60 2.87 -14.89
C ARG A 291 -1.39 4.00 -13.87
N MET A 292 -0.32 4.78 -14.01
CA MET A 292 -0.09 6.00 -13.21
C MET A 292 -1.11 7.10 -13.55
N ILE A 293 -1.48 7.27 -14.81
CA ILE A 293 -2.53 8.19 -15.28
C ILE A 293 -3.89 7.75 -14.74
N HIS A 294 -4.19 6.45 -14.75
CA HIS A 294 -5.37 5.91 -14.10
C HIS A 294 -5.40 6.24 -12.59
N LEU A 295 -4.29 6.12 -11.87
CA LEU A 295 -4.17 6.56 -10.48
C LEU A 295 -4.49 8.05 -10.29
N ILE A 296 -4.04 8.92 -11.21
CA ILE A 296 -4.41 10.34 -11.22
C ILE A 296 -5.92 10.49 -11.36
N SER A 297 -6.56 9.76 -12.27
CA SER A 297 -8.02 9.78 -12.46
C SER A 297 -8.81 9.33 -11.22
N LYS A 298 -8.17 8.55 -10.32
CA LYS A 298 -8.76 8.11 -9.04
C LYS A 298 -8.38 9.00 -7.85
N GLY A 299 -7.71 10.12 -8.08
CA GLY A 299 -7.40 11.12 -7.05
C GLY A 299 -5.99 11.02 -6.45
N CYS A 300 -5.14 10.09 -6.88
CA CYS A 300 -3.73 10.01 -6.46
C CYS A 300 -2.84 10.96 -7.29
N VAL A 301 -3.24 12.22 -7.41
CA VAL A 301 -2.61 13.17 -8.35
C VAL A 301 -1.23 13.62 -7.89
N VAL A 302 -1.15 14.20 -6.69
CA VAL A 302 0.07 14.82 -6.16
C VAL A 302 1.24 13.83 -6.04
N PRO A 303 1.07 12.61 -5.50
CA PRO A 303 2.16 11.65 -5.42
C PRO A 303 2.71 11.25 -6.79
N VAL A 304 1.85 11.01 -7.78
CA VAL A 304 2.25 10.65 -9.14
C VAL A 304 3.03 11.80 -9.78
N LEU A 305 2.50 13.03 -9.73
CA LEU A 305 3.19 14.18 -10.32
C LEU A 305 4.54 14.49 -9.68
N LYS A 306 4.67 14.31 -8.36
CA LYS A 306 5.96 14.45 -7.67
C LYS A 306 6.98 13.45 -8.20
N TYR A 307 6.59 12.19 -8.39
CA TYR A 307 7.46 11.18 -8.96
C TYR A 307 7.86 11.51 -10.40
N ILE A 308 6.90 11.83 -11.28
CA ILE A 308 7.19 12.20 -12.68
C ILE A 308 8.14 13.41 -12.76
N LYS A 309 7.92 14.43 -11.92
CA LYS A 309 8.80 15.60 -11.82
C LYS A 309 10.21 15.22 -11.34
N GLN A 310 10.34 14.26 -10.42
CA GLN A 310 11.65 13.75 -9.99
C GLN A 310 12.38 13.02 -11.13
N CYS A 311 11.69 12.18 -11.90
CA CYS A 311 12.28 11.52 -13.07
C CYS A 311 12.75 12.53 -14.12
N TRP A 312 11.93 13.56 -14.37
CA TRP A 312 12.30 14.64 -15.29
C TRP A 312 13.57 15.38 -14.82
N GLN A 313 13.67 15.67 -13.52
CA GLN A 313 14.87 16.32 -12.94
C GLN A 313 16.12 15.44 -12.97
N LYS A 314 15.98 14.11 -12.91
CA LYS A 314 17.11 13.17 -13.04
C LYS A 314 17.62 13.05 -14.48
N ALA A 315 16.79 13.39 -15.48
CA ALA A 315 17.09 13.28 -16.90
C ALA A 315 17.52 11.85 -17.34
N ASP A 316 16.98 10.82 -16.70
CA ASP A 316 17.27 9.40 -16.95
C ASP A 316 16.15 8.66 -17.71
N THR A 317 15.11 9.39 -18.10
CA THR A 317 13.90 8.86 -18.74
C THR A 317 13.71 9.55 -20.10
N ASP A 318 13.25 8.79 -21.09
CA ASP A 318 13.05 9.28 -22.45
C ASP A 318 12.01 10.41 -22.52
N ILE A 319 12.33 11.47 -23.27
CA ILE A 319 11.49 12.67 -23.42
C ILE A 319 10.10 12.33 -23.99
N SER A 320 10.02 11.34 -24.89
CA SER A 320 8.76 10.91 -25.51
C SER A 320 7.76 10.37 -24.48
N LEU A 321 8.23 9.77 -23.38
CA LEU A 321 7.39 9.27 -22.29
C LEU A 321 6.78 10.41 -21.48
N PHE A 322 7.55 11.47 -21.21
CA PHE A 322 7.01 12.67 -20.55
C PHE A 322 5.99 13.37 -21.44
N ARG A 323 6.27 13.49 -22.74
CA ARG A 323 5.32 14.05 -23.71
C ARG A 323 4.02 13.27 -23.71
N TYR A 324 4.11 11.95 -23.81
CA TYR A 324 2.96 11.06 -23.76
C TYR A 324 2.14 11.27 -22.50
N PHE A 325 2.79 11.24 -21.33
CA PHE A 325 2.13 11.45 -20.04
C PHE A 325 1.41 12.81 -19.97
N ILE A 326 2.06 13.88 -20.42
CA ILE A 326 1.47 15.23 -20.39
C ILE A 326 0.21 15.29 -21.27
N ILE A 327 0.28 14.76 -22.49
CA ILE A 327 -0.86 14.79 -23.42
C ILE A 327 -2.05 13.99 -22.88
N GLU A 328 -1.80 12.79 -22.35
CA GLU A 328 -2.86 11.97 -21.74
C GLU A 328 -3.46 12.61 -20.48
N VAL A 329 -2.64 13.28 -19.66
CA VAL A 329 -3.18 14.01 -18.51
C VAL A 329 -4.01 15.21 -18.97
N LEU A 330 -3.52 15.99 -19.94
CA LEU A 330 -4.25 17.14 -20.48
C LEU A 330 -5.57 16.74 -21.15
N SER A 331 -5.62 15.58 -21.80
CA SER A 331 -6.84 15.09 -22.48
C SER A 331 -7.95 14.67 -21.51
N MET A 332 -7.63 14.38 -20.24
CA MET A 332 -8.59 13.90 -19.24
C MET A 332 -8.96 14.91 -18.14
N ILE A 333 -8.27 16.04 -18.04
CA ILE A 333 -8.51 17.05 -16.99
C ILE A 333 -9.29 18.25 -17.53
N THR A 334 -9.91 18.99 -16.60
CA THR A 334 -10.52 20.29 -16.89
C THR A 334 -10.46 21.19 -15.66
N ALA A 335 -10.66 22.50 -15.86
CA ALA A 335 -10.68 23.48 -14.79
C ALA A 335 -11.88 23.26 -13.83
N PRO A 336 -11.81 23.72 -12.56
CA PRO A 336 -10.74 24.51 -11.93
C PRO A 336 -9.55 23.66 -11.44
N TYR A 337 -8.34 24.19 -11.59
CA TYR A 337 -7.10 23.54 -11.14
C TYR A 337 -6.67 24.02 -9.75
N SER A 338 -6.18 23.10 -8.92
CA SER A 338 -5.56 23.47 -7.65
C SER A 338 -4.16 24.05 -7.85
N ILE A 339 -3.74 24.95 -6.96
CA ILE A 339 -2.40 25.56 -7.00
C ILE A 339 -1.31 24.49 -6.87
N GLU A 340 -1.53 23.46 -6.04
CA GLU A 340 -0.55 22.37 -5.88
C GLU A 340 -0.38 21.57 -7.19
N PHE A 341 -1.46 21.30 -7.91
CA PHE A 341 -1.40 20.66 -9.22
C PHE A 341 -0.62 21.52 -10.22
N ILE A 342 -0.98 22.80 -10.35
CA ILE A 342 -0.33 23.73 -11.28
C ILE A 342 1.18 23.80 -11.00
N ASN A 343 1.60 23.97 -9.75
CA ASN A 343 3.01 24.08 -9.37
C ASN A 343 3.84 22.81 -9.70
N LEU A 344 3.19 21.65 -9.75
CA LEU A 344 3.84 20.39 -10.10
C LEU A 344 3.83 20.14 -11.61
N PHE A 345 2.72 20.45 -12.27
CA PHE A 345 2.49 20.07 -13.67
C PHE A 345 2.94 21.13 -14.68
N LEU A 346 2.71 22.41 -14.42
CA LEU A 346 3.05 23.50 -15.35
C LEU A 346 4.53 23.49 -15.79
N PRO A 347 5.53 23.30 -14.91
CA PRO A 347 6.93 23.25 -15.34
C PRO A 347 7.24 22.12 -16.34
N LEU A 348 6.47 21.03 -16.31
CA LEU A 348 6.61 19.94 -17.27
C LEU A 348 6.00 20.33 -18.63
N VAL A 349 4.87 21.06 -18.62
CA VAL A 349 4.16 21.51 -19.81
C VAL A 349 4.89 22.65 -20.55
N GLU A 350 5.49 23.58 -19.81
CA GLU A 350 6.26 24.72 -20.38
C GLU A 350 7.62 24.30 -20.95
N CYS A 351 8.07 23.07 -20.71
CA CYS A 351 9.37 22.60 -21.18
C CYS A 351 9.35 22.36 -22.69
N GLU A 352 9.99 23.24 -23.47
CA GLU A 352 10.07 23.16 -24.94
C GLU A 352 10.67 21.84 -25.45
N GLU A 353 11.58 21.21 -24.70
CA GLU A 353 12.12 19.89 -25.08
C GLU A 353 11.03 18.81 -25.08
N VAL A 354 10.06 18.92 -24.18
CA VAL A 354 8.96 17.97 -24.02
C VAL A 354 7.80 18.32 -24.95
N THR A 355 7.42 19.60 -25.02
CA THR A 355 6.20 20.08 -25.70
C THR A 355 6.41 20.95 -26.94
N GLY A 356 7.65 21.35 -27.26
CA GLY A 356 7.93 22.26 -28.38
C GLY A 356 7.79 21.63 -29.77
N ASN A 357 7.85 20.30 -29.88
CA ASN A 357 7.67 19.56 -31.13
C ASN A 357 6.45 18.63 -31.06
N MET A 358 5.28 19.17 -30.66
CA MET A 358 4.03 18.41 -30.74
C MET A 358 3.72 18.06 -32.19
N CYS A 359 3.23 16.84 -32.41
CA CYS A 359 3.05 16.30 -33.75
C CYS A 359 1.69 16.70 -34.35
N SER A 360 0.71 17.08 -33.52
CA SER A 360 -0.66 17.41 -33.95
C SER A 360 -1.17 18.77 -33.46
N GLU A 361 -2.08 19.36 -34.25
CA GLU A 361 -2.77 20.62 -33.89
C GLU A 361 -3.60 20.46 -32.61
N VAL A 362 -4.15 19.27 -32.37
CA VAL A 362 -4.94 18.96 -31.18
C VAL A 362 -4.07 18.98 -29.92
N GLU A 363 -2.91 18.31 -29.95
CA GLU A 363 -1.93 18.33 -28.85
C GLU A 363 -1.48 19.76 -28.53
N THR A 364 -1.21 20.55 -29.57
CA THR A 364 -0.81 21.95 -29.45
C THR A 364 -1.91 22.79 -28.80
N THR A 365 -3.17 22.51 -29.15
CA THR A 365 -4.33 23.21 -28.59
C THR A 365 -4.48 22.91 -27.10
N LEU A 366 -4.38 21.64 -26.68
CA LEU A 366 -4.49 21.24 -25.27
C LEU A 366 -3.45 21.95 -24.38
N VAL A 367 -2.20 22.03 -24.86
CA VAL A 367 -1.11 22.71 -24.15
C VAL A 367 -1.40 24.21 -24.04
N ASN A 368 -1.80 24.85 -25.15
CA ASN A 368 -2.09 26.27 -25.18
C ASN A 368 -3.30 26.64 -24.32
N GLU A 369 -4.36 25.82 -24.30
CA GLU A 369 -5.52 26.03 -23.44
C GLU A 369 -5.14 25.96 -21.95
N PHE A 370 -4.33 24.99 -21.56
CA PHE A 370 -3.85 24.86 -20.18
C PHE A 370 -3.00 26.06 -19.74
N ILE A 371 -2.04 26.46 -20.57
CA ILE A 371 -1.17 27.63 -20.30
C ILE A 371 -2.01 28.93 -20.28
N GLY A 372 -2.92 29.10 -21.24
CA GLY A 372 -3.80 30.27 -21.31
C GLY A 372 -4.71 30.42 -20.09
N LEU A 373 -5.31 29.31 -19.61
CA LEU A 373 -6.11 29.30 -18.38
C LEU A 373 -5.27 29.66 -17.15
N PHE A 374 -4.01 29.23 -17.09
CA PHE A 374 -3.12 29.59 -16.01
C PHE A 374 -2.81 31.10 -15.96
N PHE A 375 -2.52 31.72 -17.10
CA PHE A 375 -2.31 33.17 -17.16
C PHE A 375 -3.56 33.97 -16.74
N LEU A 376 -4.76 33.50 -17.09
CA LEU A 376 -6.02 34.08 -16.62
C LEU A 376 -6.20 33.93 -15.09
N LEU A 377 -5.82 32.79 -14.52
CA LEU A 377 -5.86 32.56 -13.07
C LEU A 377 -4.90 33.49 -12.33
N ILE A 378 -3.64 33.64 -12.77
CA ILE A 378 -2.70 34.58 -12.14
C ILE A 378 -3.22 36.01 -12.22
N ASN A 379 -3.72 36.43 -13.37
CA ASN A 379 -4.22 37.80 -13.54
C ASN A 379 -5.41 38.08 -12.62
N ASN A 380 -6.31 37.12 -12.38
CA ASN A 380 -7.40 37.30 -11.42
C ASN A 380 -6.93 37.32 -9.95
N PHE A 381 -5.83 36.62 -9.61
CA PHE A 381 -5.24 36.65 -8.25
C PHE A 381 -4.40 37.91 -7.96
N ILE A 382 -4.04 38.72 -8.96
CA ILE A 382 -3.30 39.98 -8.79
C ILE A 382 -4.25 41.18 -8.55
N TYR A 383 -5.56 41.00 -8.79
CA TYR A 383 -6.59 42.04 -8.62
C TYR A 383 -7.55 41.83 -7.44
N GLU A 384 -7.28 40.86 -6.56
CA GLU A 384 -7.82 40.77 -5.19
C GLU A 384 -6.69 40.95 -4.17
#